data_AF-A0A660SA85-F1
#
_entry.id   AF-A0A660SA85-F1
#
_cell.length_a   1.000
_cell.length_b   1.000
_cell.length_c   1.000
_cell.angle_alpha   90.00
_cell.angle_beta   90.00
_cell.angle_gamma   90.00
#
_symmetry.space_group_name_H-M   'P 1'
#
loop_
_entity.id
_entity.type
_entity.pdbx_description
1 polymer ?
#
loop_
_entity_poly.entity_id
_entity_poly.type
_entity_poly.pdbx_seq_one_letter_code
_entity_poly.pdbx_strand_id
1 'polypeptide(L)'
;MGKGESNERFLNINELVFPHIYRVNASAGSGKTNALSDRFVELLLTKKINNNFLPNIIALTFTNKAVMEMKERILHKLKTLYFQDKSDKKNAEFISKISE
;
A
#
# COMPACT_ATOMS: atom_id res chain seq x y z
N MET A 1 -15.89 19.74 -21.41
CA MET A 1 -14.83 20.18 -20.47
C MET A 1 -15.05 19.43 -19.14
N GLY A 2 -14.64 18.16 -19.06
CA GLY A 2 -14.91 17.32 -17.89
C GLY A 2 -13.87 17.59 -16.81
N LYS A 3 -14.32 17.96 -15.61
CA LYS A 3 -13.46 18.14 -14.43
C LYS A 3 -12.79 16.79 -14.11
N GLY A 4 -11.49 16.70 -14.35
CA GLY A 4 -10.66 15.60 -13.90
C GLY A 4 -10.43 15.74 -12.40
N GLU A 5 -11.21 15.02 -11.60
CA GLU A 5 -10.91 14.82 -10.19
C GLU A 5 -9.55 14.09 -10.07
N SER A 6 -8.69 14.65 -9.22
CA SER A 6 -7.28 14.29 -9.05
C SER A 6 -7.10 12.86 -8.51
N ASN A 7 -6.84 11.90 -9.42
CA ASN A 7 -6.51 10.50 -9.12
C ASN A 7 -5.06 10.32 -8.59
N GLU A 8 -4.74 10.93 -7.44
CA GLU A 8 -3.42 10.82 -6.79
C GLU A 8 -3.37 9.76 -5.68
N ARG A 9 -4.49 9.10 -5.35
CA ARG A 9 -4.59 8.15 -4.24
C ARG A 9 -5.01 6.77 -4.74
N PHE A 10 -4.68 5.71 -4.01
CA PHE A 10 -5.20 4.38 -4.31
C PHE A 10 -6.69 4.27 -3.97
N LEU A 11 -7.42 3.44 -4.71
CA LEU A 11 -8.75 2.98 -4.27
C LEU A 11 -8.64 2.35 -2.88
N ASN A 12 -9.68 2.54 -2.08
CA ASN A 12 -9.79 1.87 -0.80
C ASN A 12 -9.69 0.35 -1.03
N ILE A 13 -8.91 -0.35 -0.20
CA ILE A 13 -8.71 -1.80 -0.31
C ILE A 13 -10.04 -2.55 -0.18
N ASN A 14 -10.98 -2.01 0.58
CA ASN A 14 -12.30 -2.59 0.85
C ASN A 14 -13.28 -2.43 -0.33
N GLU A 15 -12.96 -1.56 -1.29
CA GLU A 15 -13.77 -1.29 -2.48
C GLU A 15 -13.24 -2.04 -3.72
N LEU A 16 -12.17 -2.83 -3.56
CA LEU A 16 -11.58 -3.58 -4.67
C LEU A 16 -12.49 -4.72 -5.13
N VAL A 17 -12.80 -4.71 -6.43
CA VAL A 17 -13.46 -5.83 -7.12
C VAL A 17 -12.47 -6.42 -8.11
N PHE A 18 -12.28 -7.74 -8.11
CA PHE A 18 -11.34 -8.42 -8.99
C PHE A 18 -12.06 -9.14 -10.14
N PRO A 19 -11.47 -9.18 -11.36
CA PRO A 19 -10.21 -8.55 -11.76
C PRO A 19 -10.36 -7.04 -12.06
N HIS A 20 -9.34 -6.24 -11.76
CA HIS A 20 -9.29 -4.83 -12.13
C HIS A 20 -7.87 -4.36 -12.44
N ILE A 21 -7.76 -3.20 -13.09
CA ILE A 21 -6.50 -2.49 -13.33
C ILE A 21 -6.63 -1.10 -12.71
N TYR A 22 -5.64 -0.70 -11.90
CA TYR A 22 -5.60 0.62 -11.28
C TYR A 22 -4.36 1.39 -11.72
N ARG A 23 -4.52 2.66 -12.11
CA ARG A 23 -3.43 3.54 -12.51
C ARG A 23 -3.37 4.73 -11.56
N VAL A 24 -2.21 4.93 -10.94
CA VAL A 24 -1.90 6.14 -10.18
C VAL A 24 -1.05 7.07 -11.04
N ASN A 25 -1.50 8.31 -11.20
CA ASN A 25 -0.65 9.37 -11.75
C ASN A 25 0.08 10.06 -10.60
N ALA A 26 1.38 10.28 -10.76
CA ALA A 26 2.16 10.87 -9.70
C ALA A 26 3.42 11.60 -10.21
N SER A 27 3.52 12.88 -9.87
CA SER A 27 4.61 13.80 -10.24
C SER A 27 5.90 13.51 -9.48
N ALA A 28 7.04 14.02 -9.95
CA ALA A 28 8.31 13.91 -9.23
C ALA A 28 8.17 14.44 -7.79
N GLY A 29 8.75 13.74 -6.80
CA GLY A 29 8.67 14.14 -5.38
C GLY A 29 7.34 13.83 -4.67
N SER A 30 6.31 13.32 -5.35
CA SER A 30 4.98 13.09 -4.74
C SER A 30 4.87 11.87 -3.80
N GLY A 31 5.99 11.27 -3.40
CA GLY A 31 5.98 10.11 -2.50
C GLY A 31 5.53 8.77 -3.11
N LYS A 32 5.56 8.61 -4.45
CA LYS A 32 5.17 7.37 -5.16
C LYS A 32 5.63 6.07 -4.50
N THR A 33 6.93 5.97 -4.22
CA THR A 33 7.53 4.76 -3.67
C THR A 33 7.01 4.45 -2.27
N ASN A 34 6.74 5.47 -1.45
CA ASN A 34 6.11 5.30 -0.14
C ASN A 34 4.70 4.77 -0.29
N ALA A 35 3.90 5.39 -1.16
CA ALA A 35 2.52 4.99 -1.39
C ALA A 35 2.41 3.54 -1.91
N LEU A 36 3.33 3.11 -2.78
CA LEU A 36 3.39 1.71 -3.24
C LEU A 36 3.83 0.74 -2.13
N SER A 37 4.75 1.15 -1.24
CA SER A 37 5.18 0.34 -0.10
C SER A 37 4.03 0.13 0.89
N ASP A 38 3.30 1.19 1.22
CA ASP A 38 2.11 1.11 2.07
C ASP A 38 1.02 0.25 1.41
N ARG A 39 0.80 0.40 0.10
CA ARG A 39 -0.16 -0.42 -0.64
C ARG A 39 0.19 -1.90 -0.63
N PHE A 40 1.48 -2.24 -0.69
CA PHE A 40 1.92 -3.63 -0.57
C PHE A 40 1.54 -4.20 0.80
N VAL A 41 1.76 -3.45 1.89
CA VAL A 41 1.39 -3.87 3.25
C VAL A 41 -0.13 -3.98 3.39
N GLU A 42 -0.92 -3.06 2.82
CA GLU A 42 -2.39 -3.15 2.79
C GLU A 42 -2.85 -4.45 2.10
N LEU A 43 -2.31 -4.75 0.92
CA LEU A 43 -2.63 -5.97 0.16
C LEU A 43 -2.26 -7.23 0.94
N LEU A 44 -1.12 -7.22 1.65
CA LEU A 44 -0.63 -8.36 2.42
C LEU A 44 -1.45 -8.63 3.69
N LEU A 45 -1.99 -7.58 4.34
CA LEU A 45 -2.61 -7.70 5.66
C LEU A 45 -4.14 -7.63 5.64
N THR A 46 -4.76 -7.19 4.53
CA THR A 46 -6.23 -7.14 4.43
C THR A 46 -6.87 -8.53 4.58
N LYS A 47 -8.05 -8.58 5.19
CA LYS A 47 -8.87 -9.81 5.27
C LYS A 47 -9.89 -9.94 4.14
N LYS A 48 -10.05 -8.92 3.30
CA LYS A 48 -11.04 -8.90 2.21
C LYS A 48 -10.61 -9.71 0.99
N ILE A 49 -9.30 -9.83 0.78
CA ILE A 49 -8.73 -10.53 -0.36
C ILE A 49 -8.33 -11.93 0.09
N ASN A 50 -9.03 -12.93 -0.42
CA ASN A 50 -8.65 -14.33 -0.20
C ASN A 50 -7.30 -14.62 -0.86
N ASN A 51 -6.49 -15.47 -0.23
CA ASN A 51 -5.19 -15.92 -0.76
C ASN A 51 -4.18 -14.79 -1.03
N ASN A 52 -4.20 -13.70 -0.25
CA ASN A 52 -3.24 -12.59 -0.34
C ASN A 52 -1.89 -12.86 0.35
N PHE A 53 -1.49 -14.12 0.49
CA PHE A 53 -0.21 -14.48 1.07
C PHE A 53 0.95 -13.94 0.22
N LEU A 54 2.10 -13.70 0.87
CA LEU A 54 3.25 -13.02 0.27
C LEU A 54 3.65 -13.54 -1.13
N PRO A 55 3.74 -14.87 -1.40
CA PRO A 55 4.00 -15.39 -2.75
C PRO A 55 3.05 -14.93 -3.87
N ASN A 56 1.83 -14.49 -3.55
CA ASN A 56 0.82 -14.05 -4.52
C ASN A 56 0.87 -12.55 -4.82
N ILE A 57 1.76 -11.79 -4.18
CA ILE A 57 1.90 -10.35 -4.40
C ILE A 57 3.25 -10.07 -5.05
N ILE A 58 3.23 -9.53 -6.27
CA ILE A 58 4.44 -9.18 -7.02
C ILE A 58 4.56 -7.66 -7.10
N ALA A 59 5.71 -7.14 -6.65
CA ALA A 59 6.11 -5.75 -6.85
C ALA A 59 7.30 -5.70 -7.81
N LEU A 60 7.20 -4.89 -8.86
CA LEU A 60 8.24 -4.71 -9.88
C LEU A 60 8.69 -3.26 -9.90
N THR A 61 9.99 -3.03 -10.06
CA THR A 61 10.56 -1.69 -10.23
C THR A 61 11.67 -1.71 -11.28
N PHE A 62 12.05 -0.53 -11.78
CA PHE A 62 13.04 -0.41 -12.85
C PHE A 62 14.49 -0.66 -12.39
N THR A 63 14.80 -0.49 -11.10
CA THR A 63 16.18 -0.60 -10.59
C THR A 63 16.25 -1.42 -9.31
N ASN A 64 17.37 -2.13 -9.13
CA ASN A 64 17.63 -2.89 -7.90
C ASN A 64 17.64 -1.98 -6.65
N LYS A 65 18.10 -0.73 -6.80
CA LYS A 65 18.07 0.24 -5.70
C LYS A 65 16.65 0.53 -5.24
N ALA A 66 15.72 0.75 -6.17
CA ALA A 66 14.31 0.97 -5.84
C ALA A 66 13.66 -0.28 -5.20
N VAL A 67 14.03 -1.49 -5.64
CA VAL A 67 13.61 -2.74 -4.98
C VAL A 67 14.06 -2.77 -3.52
N MET A 68 15.33 -2.48 -3.25
CA MET A 68 15.88 -2.52 -1.89
C MET A 68 15.22 -1.47 -0.99
N GLU A 69 15.06 -0.25 -1.47
CA GLU A 69 14.37 0.83 -0.73
C GLU A 69 12.91 0.45 -0.40
N MET A 70 12.17 -0.13 -1.35
CA MET A 70 10.80 -0.58 -1.11
C MET A 70 10.75 -1.74 -0.11
N LYS A 71 11.66 -2.71 -0.22
CA LYS A 71 11.76 -3.84 0.71
C LYS A 71 12.04 -3.37 2.14
N GLU A 72 12.99 -2.47 2.34
CA GLU A 72 13.32 -1.91 3.66
C GLU A 72 12.12 -1.19 4.28
N ARG A 73 11.38 -0.41 3.48
CA ARG A 73 10.16 0.29 3.93
C ARG A 73 9.07 -0.69 4.35
N ILE A 74 8.79 -1.70 3.54
CA ILE A 74 7.80 -2.74 3.86
C ILE A 74 8.16 -3.43 5.17
N LEU A 75 9.41 -3.88 5.32
CA LEU A 75 9.86 -4.55 6.54
C LEU A 75 9.80 -3.63 7.76
N HIS A 76 10.20 -2.37 7.61
CA HIS A 76 10.12 -1.39 8.69
C HIS A 76 8.66 -1.16 9.11
N LYS A 77 7.74 -1.01 8.14
CA LYS A 77 6.31 -0.83 8.42
C LYS A 77 5.72 -2.04 9.15
N LEU A 78 6.02 -3.26 8.68
CA LEU A 78 5.57 -4.50 9.34
C LEU A 78 6.08 -4.62 10.78
N LYS A 79 7.37 -4.33 11.02
CA LYS A 79 7.94 -4.31 12.37
C LYS A 79 7.26 -3.28 13.26
N THR A 80 7.07 -2.08 12.74
CA THR A 80 6.38 -0.99 13.42
C THR A 80 4.95 -1.38 13.81
N LEU A 81 4.19 -2.00 12.90
CA LEU A 81 2.84 -2.47 13.19
C LEU A 81 2.80 -3.61 14.22
N TYR A 82 3.82 -4.47 14.24
CA TYR A 82 3.88 -5.61 15.15
C TYR A 82 4.34 -5.23 16.57
N PHE A 83 5.35 -4.38 16.68
CA PHE A 83 6.03 -4.09 17.96
C PHE A 83 5.50 -2.86 18.69
N GLN A 84 4.75 -1.96 18.05
CA GLN A 84 4.37 -0.69 18.69
C GLN A 84 3.08 -0.79 19.50
N ASP A 85 3.08 0.01 20.57
CA ASP A 85 1.95 0.22 21.46
C ASP A 85 0.78 0.89 20.72
N LYS A 86 -0.47 0.56 21.07
CA LYS A 86 -1.69 1.02 20.39
C LYS A 86 -1.91 2.54 20.43
N SER A 87 -1.00 3.28 21.08
CA SER A 87 -1.02 4.73 21.22
C SER A 87 -0.53 5.49 19.97
N ASP A 88 0.15 4.83 19.02
CA ASP A 88 0.45 5.45 17.73
C ASP A 88 -0.81 5.54 16.86
N LYS A 89 -1.42 6.74 16.86
CA LYS A 89 -2.63 7.05 16.10
C LYS A 89 -2.52 6.70 14.62
N LYS A 90 -1.35 6.86 13.99
CA LYS A 90 -1.18 6.59 12.55
C LYS A 90 -1.21 5.10 12.24
N ASN A 91 -0.64 4.29 13.12
CA ASN A 91 -0.69 2.83 12.96
C ASN A 91 -2.07 2.28 13.29
N ALA A 92 -2.73 2.83 14.32
CA ALA A 92 -4.12 2.48 14.63
C ALA A 92 -5.04 2.77 13.44
N GLU A 93 -4.92 3.95 12.81
CA GLU A 93 -5.67 4.33 11.61
C GLU A 93 -5.35 3.41 10.41
N PHE A 94 -4.09 3.04 10.23
CA PHE A 94 -3.70 2.09 9.18
C PHE A 94 -4.34 0.71 9.41
N ILE A 95 -4.29 0.19 10.64
CA ILE A 95 -4.88 -1.11 11.00
C ILE A 95 -6.39 -1.08 10.87
N SER A 96 -7.08 0.00 11.26
CA SER A 96 -8.54 0.10 11.09
C SER A 96 -8.92 0.05 9.62
N LYS A 97 -8.19 0.75 8.74
CA LYS A 97 -8.44 0.76 7.29
C LYS A 97 -8.40 -0.65 6.66
N ILE A 98 -7.52 -1.53 7.15
CA ILE A 98 -7.36 -2.90 6.60
C ILE A 98 -8.20 -3.96 7.31
N SER A 99 -8.78 -3.65 8.47
CA SER A 99 -9.48 -4.60 9.35
C SER A 99 -11.00 -4.62 9.17
N GLU A 100 -11.58 -3.62 8.51
CA GLU A 100 -12.99 -3.59 8.09
C GLU A 100 -13.27 -4.60 6.97
#